data_AF-A0A1B6J5K3-F1
#
_entry.id   AF-A0A1B6J5K3-F1
#
_cell.length_a   1.000
_cell.length_b   1.000
_cell.length_c   1.000
_cell.angle_alpha   90.00
_cell.angle_beta   90.00
_cell.angle_gamma   90.00
#
_symmetry.space_group_name_H-M   'P 1'
#
loop_
_entity.id
_entity.type
_entity.pdbx_description
1 polymer ?
#
loop_
_entity_poly.entity_id
_entity_poly.type
_entity_poly.pdbx_seq_one_letter_code
_entity_poly.pdbx_strand_id
1 'polypeptide(L)'
;MFKFPEAPGFTPNYVKGILDEIALEGLDGITPNDLWLRLNNRPYFPFKVNDETTKVFLWEAVKRLKSVSFFELPEPREPLVIYDRFEHIDPELGMIIEPENLPVNIYPHCKVEDLDKGIMGSCATYYTRNDVTETVRSLAYKDVCEKWGHKLAMVASQTARRRALQNSDVNPNLELTTMQYLVLERVGRSRYHGEITQGRESLQMITEDAKSLFYLRKVLHKHRLITKQMFHQKQGGQNTCGLLLHLPRFFVERRPKALIMTEKVIFYLKSKPNCMEEYNIIRQKFGLGSSLKKLQKTFNFQKFIKSELVPYRTLYPDAPEAEWRYKGANKERILRVMYLVDSNMDPKEVWQKYDDIYDDEEDEKCGLLDEGHRLLDRNLMAQAYRV
;
A
#
# COMPACT_ATOMS: atom_id res chain seq x y z
N MET A 1 6.35 3.54 14.00
CA MET A 1 7.11 2.39 14.52
C MET A 1 6.35 1.15 14.14
N PHE A 2 6.83 0.42 13.13
CA PHE A 2 6.14 -0.73 12.54
C PHE A 2 6.19 -1.91 13.50
N LYS A 3 5.05 -2.58 13.71
CA LYS A 3 5.03 -3.96 14.22
C LYS A 3 4.60 -4.84 13.06
N PHE A 4 5.55 -5.60 12.53
CA PHE A 4 5.22 -6.72 11.67
C PHE A 4 4.42 -7.73 12.50
N PRO A 5 3.38 -8.38 11.95
CA PRO A 5 2.64 -9.40 12.68
C PRO A 5 3.61 -10.52 13.09
N GLU A 6 3.60 -10.90 14.37
CA GLU A 6 4.37 -12.03 14.90
C GLU A 6 3.83 -13.31 14.26
N ALA A 7 4.65 -13.98 13.45
CA ALA A 7 4.32 -15.30 12.93
C ALA A 7 4.79 -16.37 13.93
N PRO A 8 3.90 -17.16 14.56
CA PRO A 8 4.32 -18.22 15.46
C PRO A 8 5.00 -19.36 14.68
N GLY A 9 6.22 -19.74 15.08
CA GLY A 9 6.82 -21.04 14.77
C GLY A 9 7.44 -21.26 13.39
N PHE A 10 7.64 -20.21 12.57
CA PHE A 10 8.26 -20.39 11.25
C PHE A 10 9.79 -20.32 11.34
N THR A 11 10.50 -21.45 11.20
CA THR A 11 11.93 -21.42 10.87
C THR A 11 12.10 -20.74 9.49
N PRO A 12 12.79 -19.60 9.39
CA PRO A 12 12.91 -18.88 8.12
C PRO A 12 13.68 -19.71 7.10
N ASN A 13 13.00 -20.22 6.07
CA ASN A 13 13.67 -20.84 4.94
C ASN A 13 14.27 -19.74 4.05
N TYR A 14 15.54 -19.42 4.28
CA TYR A 14 16.25 -18.36 3.55
C TYR A 14 16.32 -18.64 2.05
N VAL A 15 16.41 -19.90 1.63
CA VAL A 15 16.42 -20.30 0.21
C VAL A 15 15.08 -19.93 -0.45
N LYS A 16 13.96 -20.19 0.23
CA LYS A 16 12.64 -19.75 -0.21
C LYS A 16 12.56 -18.22 -0.28
N GLY A 17 13.11 -17.52 0.71
CA GLY A 17 13.20 -16.05 0.71
C GLY A 17 13.96 -15.50 -0.49
N ILE A 18 15.13 -16.07 -0.81
CA ILE A 18 15.94 -15.71 -1.99
C ILE A 18 15.12 -15.91 -3.27
N LEU A 19 14.56 -17.11 -3.48
CA LEU A 19 13.80 -17.41 -4.70
C LEU A 19 12.58 -16.49 -4.84
N ASP A 20 11.89 -16.23 -3.73
CA ASP A 20 10.72 -15.35 -3.70
C ASP A 20 11.08 -13.90 -4.06
N GLU A 21 12.20 -13.37 -3.56
CA GLU A 21 12.68 -12.03 -3.94
C GLU A 21 13.07 -11.95 -5.42
N ILE A 22 13.78 -12.95 -5.96
CA ILE A 22 14.11 -13.01 -7.39
C ILE A 22 12.83 -13.10 -8.24
N ALA A 23 11.84 -13.86 -7.78
CA ALA A 23 10.58 -14.05 -8.49
C ALA A 23 9.70 -12.79 -8.53
N LEU A 24 9.69 -11.99 -7.46
CA LEU A 24 8.92 -10.75 -7.37
C LEU A 24 9.43 -9.63 -8.28
N GLU A 25 10.65 -9.76 -8.81
CA GLU A 25 11.23 -8.77 -9.71
C GLU A 25 10.76 -8.95 -11.16
N GLY A 26 10.00 -10.02 -11.41
CA GLY A 26 9.34 -10.24 -12.68
C GLY A 26 10.29 -10.74 -13.75
N LEU A 27 9.90 -10.56 -15.02
CA LEU A 27 10.69 -11.05 -16.15
C LEU A 27 11.99 -10.24 -16.38
N ASP A 28 12.04 -8.98 -15.95
CA ASP A 28 13.26 -8.17 -15.91
C ASP A 28 14.35 -8.76 -15.01
N GLY A 29 13.94 -9.49 -13.96
CA GLY A 29 14.87 -10.03 -12.98
C GLY A 29 15.57 -8.96 -12.15
N ILE A 30 16.56 -9.39 -11.38
CA ILE A 30 17.25 -8.55 -10.38
C ILE A 30 18.77 -8.77 -10.43
N THR A 31 19.54 -7.71 -10.20
CA THR A 31 21.00 -7.83 -10.11
C THR A 31 21.43 -8.39 -8.74
N PRO A 32 22.64 -8.97 -8.60
CA PRO A 32 23.11 -9.47 -7.30
C PRO A 32 23.08 -8.40 -6.21
N ASN A 33 23.53 -7.18 -6.50
CA ASN A 33 23.55 -6.07 -5.54
C ASN A 33 22.13 -5.68 -5.10
N ASP A 34 21.19 -5.59 -6.04
CA ASP A 34 19.81 -5.23 -5.73
C ASP A 34 19.11 -6.34 -4.94
N LEU A 35 19.45 -7.61 -5.17
CA LEU A 35 18.92 -8.74 -4.40
C LEU A 35 19.31 -8.61 -2.92
N TRP A 36 20.57 -8.24 -2.63
CA TRP A 36 21.03 -8.01 -1.26
C TRP A 36 20.26 -6.86 -0.60
N LEU A 37 20.03 -5.78 -1.34
CA LEU A 37 19.21 -4.66 -0.86
C LEU A 37 17.78 -5.10 -0.52
N ARG A 38 17.13 -5.90 -1.39
CA ARG A 38 15.80 -6.44 -1.15
C ARG A 38 15.75 -7.38 0.06
N LEU A 39 16.71 -8.30 0.17
CA LEU A 39 16.77 -9.26 1.29
C LEU A 39 17.00 -8.55 2.63
N ASN A 40 17.83 -7.49 2.66
CA ASN A 40 18.04 -6.67 3.86
C ASN A 40 16.78 -5.95 4.34
N ASN A 41 15.90 -5.58 3.41
CA ASN A 41 14.62 -4.92 3.67
C ASN A 41 13.46 -5.91 3.87
N ARG A 42 13.69 -7.21 3.65
CA ARG A 42 12.68 -8.25 3.83
C ARG A 42 12.46 -8.51 5.33
N PRO A 43 11.22 -8.41 5.83
CA PRO A 43 10.92 -8.75 7.22
C PRO A 43 11.25 -10.22 7.51
N TYR A 44 11.84 -10.47 8.68
CA TYR A 44 12.18 -11.81 9.17
C TYR A 44 13.15 -12.62 8.30
N PHE A 45 13.89 -11.98 7.39
CA PHE A 45 15.00 -12.65 6.73
C PHE A 45 16.13 -12.89 7.75
N PRO A 46 16.71 -14.10 7.84
CA PRO A 46 17.57 -14.48 8.96
C PRO A 46 18.96 -13.84 8.94
N PHE A 47 19.34 -13.17 7.85
CA PHE A 47 20.68 -12.59 7.68
C PHE A 47 20.61 -11.09 7.40
N LYS A 48 21.65 -10.37 7.84
CA LYS A 48 21.94 -9.00 7.37
C LYS A 48 23.03 -9.09 6.31
N VAL A 49 22.69 -8.75 5.08
CA VAL A 49 23.53 -8.89 3.89
C VAL A 49 24.39 -7.64 3.69
N ASN A 50 25.20 -7.31 4.70
CA ASN A 50 26.04 -6.11 4.69
C ASN A 50 27.50 -6.43 4.36
N ASP A 51 27.96 -7.61 4.76
CA ASP A 51 29.34 -8.06 4.59
C ASP A 51 29.50 -9.02 3.40
N GLU A 52 30.73 -9.16 2.93
CA GLU A 52 31.07 -10.00 1.78
C GLU A 52 30.89 -11.49 2.07
N THR A 53 31.16 -11.93 3.31
CA THR A 53 31.04 -13.35 3.71
C THR A 53 29.59 -13.82 3.58
N THR A 54 28.64 -13.02 4.06
CA THR A 54 27.21 -13.30 3.93
C THR A 54 26.78 -13.33 2.46
N LYS A 55 27.26 -12.40 1.62
CA LYS A 55 26.96 -12.38 0.18
C LYS A 55 27.46 -13.64 -0.52
N VAL A 56 28.71 -14.06 -0.26
CA VAL A 56 29.29 -15.30 -0.81
C VAL A 56 28.47 -16.52 -0.38
N PHE A 57 28.11 -16.60 0.89
CA PHE A 57 27.28 -17.70 1.41
C PHE A 57 25.90 -17.77 0.73
N LEU A 58 25.21 -16.64 0.59
CA LEU A 58 23.90 -16.60 -0.06
C LEU A 58 24.01 -16.85 -1.57
N TRP A 59 25.09 -16.39 -2.20
CA TRP A 59 25.38 -16.65 -3.62
C TRP A 59 25.51 -18.15 -3.92
N GLU A 60 26.14 -18.92 -3.03
CA GLU A 60 26.20 -20.38 -3.16
C GLU A 60 24.81 -21.03 -3.19
N ALA A 61 23.83 -20.46 -2.49
CA ALA A 61 22.45 -20.91 -2.59
C ALA A 61 21.80 -20.46 -3.91
N VAL A 62 21.97 -19.19 -4.30
CA VAL A 62 21.43 -18.60 -5.54
C VAL A 62 21.84 -19.42 -6.76
N LYS A 63 23.13 -19.71 -6.92
CA LYS A 63 23.66 -20.44 -8.09
C LYS A 63 23.21 -21.89 -8.18
N ARG A 64 22.68 -22.46 -7.09
CA ARG A 64 22.12 -23.83 -7.05
C ARG A 64 20.61 -23.87 -7.29
N LEU A 65 19.93 -22.72 -7.35
CA LEU A 65 18.52 -22.66 -7.68
C LEU A 65 18.30 -23.03 -9.14
N LYS A 66 17.71 -24.21 -9.39
CA LYS A 66 17.37 -24.67 -10.76
C LYS A 66 16.28 -23.83 -11.42
N SER A 67 15.45 -23.18 -10.61
CA SER A 67 14.38 -22.30 -11.07
C SER A 67 14.83 -20.86 -11.34
N VAL A 68 16.14 -20.59 -11.33
CA VAL A 68 16.71 -19.26 -11.63
C VAL A 68 17.67 -19.39 -12.82
N SER A 69 17.49 -18.52 -13.80
CA SER A 69 18.39 -18.35 -14.94
C SER A 69 19.12 -17.01 -14.82
N PHE A 70 20.29 -16.91 -15.46
CA PHE A 70 21.15 -15.74 -15.40
C PHE A 70 21.36 -15.18 -16.80
N PHE A 71 21.14 -13.88 -16.94
CA PHE A 71 21.25 -13.19 -18.22
C PHE A 71 22.19 -12.01 -18.13
N GLU A 72 23.03 -11.83 -19.15
CA GLU A 72 23.82 -10.63 -19.37
C GLU A 72 22.97 -9.60 -20.14
N LEU A 73 22.76 -8.46 -19.52
CA LEU A 73 22.07 -7.32 -20.10
C LEU A 73 22.99 -6.58 -21.10
N PRO A 74 22.44 -5.99 -22.18
CA PRO A 74 23.24 -5.21 -23.13
C PRO A 74 24.04 -4.08 -22.45
N GLU A 75 23.35 -3.34 -21.60
CA GLU A 75 23.90 -2.23 -20.81
C GLU A 75 23.77 -2.50 -19.31
N PRO A 76 24.67 -1.96 -18.47
CA PRO A 76 24.54 -2.07 -17.02
C PRO A 76 23.25 -1.41 -16.55
N ARG A 77 22.49 -2.08 -15.69
CA ARG A 77 21.28 -1.50 -15.09
C ARG A 77 21.68 -0.53 -13.97
N GLU A 78 21.03 0.63 -13.95
CA GLU A 78 21.14 1.55 -12.82
C GLU A 78 20.77 0.86 -11.49
N PRO A 79 21.45 1.18 -10.37
CA PRO A 79 21.17 0.55 -9.07
C PRO A 79 19.73 0.76 -8.62
N LEU A 80 19.13 -0.26 -8.00
CA LEU A 80 17.81 -0.17 -7.41
C LEU A 80 17.81 0.80 -6.22
N VAL A 81 16.90 1.77 -6.25
CA VAL A 81 16.57 2.62 -5.11
C VAL A 81 15.22 2.19 -4.54
N ILE A 82 15.18 1.79 -3.27
CA ILE A 82 13.91 1.53 -2.57
C ILE A 82 13.30 2.87 -2.20
N TYR A 83 12.24 3.23 -2.90
CA TYR A 83 11.49 4.45 -2.64
C TYR A 83 10.34 4.20 -1.66
N ASP A 84 10.47 4.74 -0.44
CA ASP A 84 9.36 4.77 0.51
C ASP A 84 8.60 6.10 0.44
N ARG A 85 7.50 6.09 -0.29
CA ARG A 85 6.57 7.23 -0.37
C ARG A 85 6.00 7.66 0.98
N PHE A 86 5.98 6.78 1.98
CA PHE A 86 5.47 7.10 3.30
C PHE A 86 6.47 7.91 4.14
N GLU A 87 7.69 8.17 3.65
CA GLU A 87 8.62 9.12 4.27
C GLU A 87 8.29 10.58 3.92
N HIS A 88 7.56 10.81 2.82
CA HIS A 88 7.24 12.13 2.29
C HIS A 88 5.83 12.54 2.70
N ILE A 89 5.66 12.98 3.95
CA ILE A 89 4.35 13.30 4.53
C ILE A 89 4.21 14.80 4.79
N ASP A 90 3.07 15.36 4.36
CA ASP A 90 2.64 16.71 4.72
C ASP A 90 2.45 16.81 6.25
N PRO A 91 3.17 17.71 6.94
CA PRO A 91 3.17 17.77 8.39
C PRO A 91 1.81 18.12 8.99
N GLU A 92 0.96 18.85 8.26
CA GLU A 92 -0.34 19.30 8.76
C GLU A 92 -1.40 18.20 8.72
N LEU A 93 -1.69 17.67 7.53
CA LEU A 93 -2.79 16.72 7.33
C LEU A 93 -2.33 15.26 7.27
N GLY A 94 -1.02 15.02 7.22
CA GLY A 94 -0.46 13.69 7.08
C GLY A 94 -0.73 13.07 5.70
N MET A 95 -0.92 13.90 4.67
CA MET A 95 -1.07 13.42 3.28
C MET A 95 0.29 13.12 2.69
N ILE A 96 0.36 12.11 1.83
CA ILE A 96 1.61 11.77 1.15
C ILE A 96 1.87 12.79 0.05
N ILE A 97 3.11 13.23 -0.10
CA ILE A 97 3.53 14.18 -1.13
C ILE A 97 4.40 13.44 -2.13
N GLU A 98 4.06 13.50 -3.41
CA GLU A 98 4.94 13.00 -4.47
C GLU A 98 6.06 14.03 -4.70
N PRO A 99 7.33 13.70 -4.46
CA PRO A 99 8.45 14.62 -4.61
C PRO A 99 8.70 14.93 -6.08
N GLU A 100 9.23 16.12 -6.39
CA GLU A 100 9.49 16.54 -7.78
C GLU A 100 10.46 15.60 -8.50
N ASN A 101 11.50 15.13 -7.80
CA ASN A 101 12.45 14.17 -8.32
C ASN A 101 12.11 12.76 -7.80
N LEU A 102 11.67 11.90 -8.72
CA LEU A 102 11.48 10.48 -8.45
C LEU A 102 12.75 9.71 -8.83
N PRO A 103 13.04 8.57 -8.18
CA PRO A 103 14.11 7.69 -8.62
C PRO A 103 13.94 7.25 -10.07
N VAL A 104 15.04 6.94 -10.73
CA VAL A 104 15.01 6.48 -12.12
C VAL A 104 14.22 5.17 -12.22
N ASN A 105 13.27 5.13 -13.15
CA ASN A 105 12.55 3.90 -13.47
C ASN A 105 13.47 2.90 -14.20
N ILE A 106 14.07 1.98 -13.44
CA ILE A 106 14.93 0.91 -13.97
C ILE A 106 14.15 -0.27 -14.58
N TYR A 107 12.81 -0.21 -14.55
CA TYR A 107 11.90 -1.24 -15.08
C TYR A 107 10.86 -0.63 -16.03
N PRO A 108 11.28 -0.13 -17.20
CA PRO A 108 10.34 0.36 -18.21
C PRO A 108 9.33 -0.73 -18.59
N HIS A 109 8.08 -0.33 -18.76
CA HIS A 109 7.04 -1.27 -19.16
C HIS A 109 7.23 -1.68 -20.62
N CYS A 110 7.53 -2.95 -20.84
CA CYS A 110 7.55 -3.57 -22.17
C CYS A 110 6.87 -4.93 -22.08
N LYS A 111 5.75 -5.12 -22.77
CA LYS A 111 5.01 -6.38 -22.80
C LYS A 111 5.83 -7.46 -23.51
N VAL A 112 5.97 -8.62 -22.88
CA VAL A 112 6.52 -9.84 -23.48
C VAL A 112 5.51 -10.97 -23.35
N GLU A 113 5.27 -11.65 -24.47
CA GLU A 113 4.39 -12.82 -24.60
C GLU A 113 5.02 -13.78 -25.62
N ASP A 114 5.77 -14.75 -25.11
CA ASP A 114 6.48 -15.78 -25.87
C ASP A 114 5.77 -17.12 -25.63
N LEU A 115 4.85 -17.44 -26.54
CA LEU A 115 3.99 -18.63 -26.44
C LEU A 115 4.81 -19.92 -26.56
N ASP A 116 5.85 -19.92 -27.39
CA ASP A 116 6.69 -21.09 -27.65
C ASP A 116 7.46 -21.52 -26.39
N LYS A 117 7.94 -20.55 -25.61
CA LYS A 117 8.63 -20.80 -24.34
C LYS A 117 7.70 -20.76 -23.12
N GLY A 118 6.42 -20.42 -23.32
CA GLY A 118 5.45 -20.21 -22.24
C GLY A 118 5.86 -19.08 -21.29
N ILE A 119 6.54 -18.04 -21.79
CA ILE A 119 7.04 -16.91 -21.01
C ILE A 119 6.14 -15.69 -21.22
N MET A 120 5.75 -15.07 -20.12
CA MET A 120 5.01 -13.81 -20.09
C MET A 120 5.51 -12.92 -18.95
N GLY A 121 5.45 -11.61 -19.15
CA GLY A 121 5.87 -10.62 -18.15
C GLY A 121 6.36 -9.34 -18.80
N SER A 122 6.94 -8.45 -17.99
CA SER A 122 7.51 -7.20 -18.50
C SER A 122 9.03 -7.26 -18.54
N CYS A 123 9.63 -7.00 -19.71
CA CYS A 123 11.07 -6.87 -19.84
C CYS A 123 11.49 -6.19 -21.16
N ALA A 124 12.20 -5.07 -21.07
CA ALA A 124 12.68 -4.35 -22.25
C ALA A 124 13.83 -5.06 -22.98
N THR A 125 14.60 -5.89 -22.27
CA THR A 125 15.80 -6.55 -22.81
C THR A 125 15.59 -8.04 -23.11
N TYR A 126 14.34 -8.53 -23.11
CA TYR A 126 14.05 -9.96 -23.22
C TYR A 126 14.69 -10.63 -24.45
N TYR A 127 14.63 -9.97 -25.61
CA TYR A 127 15.17 -10.48 -26.87
C TYR A 127 16.63 -10.12 -27.12
N THR A 128 17.22 -9.23 -26.31
CA THR A 128 18.58 -8.70 -26.52
C THR A 128 19.59 -9.15 -25.46
N ARG A 129 19.12 -9.68 -24.32
CA ARG A 129 19.96 -10.23 -23.26
C ARG A 129 20.50 -11.62 -23.63
N ASN A 130 21.71 -11.93 -23.18
CA ASN A 130 22.36 -13.22 -23.45
C ASN A 130 22.22 -14.17 -22.25
N ASP A 131 21.86 -15.43 -22.48
CA ASP A 131 21.83 -16.44 -21.42
C ASP A 131 23.26 -16.85 -21.05
N VAL A 132 23.63 -16.63 -19.79
CA VAL A 132 24.95 -16.96 -19.22
C VAL A 132 24.83 -17.93 -18.04
N THR A 133 23.68 -18.62 -17.92
CA THR A 133 23.33 -19.48 -16.78
C THR A 133 24.40 -20.49 -16.44
N GLU A 134 24.85 -21.30 -17.39
CA GLU A 134 25.83 -22.36 -17.15
C GLU A 134 27.18 -21.80 -16.68
N THR A 135 27.65 -20.73 -17.32
CA THR A 135 28.89 -20.05 -16.94
C THR A 135 28.81 -19.53 -15.50
N VAL A 136 27.74 -18.81 -15.17
CA VAL A 136 27.57 -18.17 -13.85
C VAL A 136 27.46 -19.19 -12.72
N ARG A 137 26.83 -20.36 -12.96
CA ARG A 137 26.72 -21.42 -11.94
C ARG A 137 28.07 -21.98 -11.48
N SER A 138 29.09 -21.91 -12.33
CA SER A 138 30.44 -22.41 -12.04
C SER A 138 31.33 -21.42 -11.28
N LEU A 139 30.96 -20.12 -11.26
CA LEU A 139 31.82 -19.05 -10.78
C LEU A 139 31.56 -18.69 -9.31
N ALA A 140 32.60 -18.18 -8.65
CA ALA A 140 32.46 -17.59 -7.32
C ALA A 140 31.83 -16.20 -7.41
N TYR A 141 31.22 -15.74 -6.32
CA TYR A 141 30.53 -14.45 -6.26
C TYR A 141 31.41 -13.28 -6.73
N LYS A 142 32.67 -13.26 -6.27
CA LYS A 142 33.64 -12.22 -6.62
C LYS A 142 33.90 -12.14 -8.13
N ASP A 143 34.14 -13.29 -8.77
CA ASP A 143 34.40 -13.36 -10.22
C ASP A 143 33.18 -12.88 -11.03
N VAL A 144 31.97 -13.18 -10.53
CA VAL A 144 30.72 -12.75 -11.15
C VAL A 144 30.54 -11.23 -11.04
N CYS A 145 30.84 -10.65 -9.86
CA CYS A 145 30.82 -9.21 -9.66
C CYS A 145 31.84 -8.48 -10.54
N GLU A 146 33.05 -9.00 -10.65
CA GLU A 146 34.11 -8.41 -11.48
C GLU A 146 33.78 -8.50 -12.97
N LYS A 147 33.18 -9.61 -13.42
CA LYS A 147 32.91 -9.83 -14.84
C LYS A 147 31.64 -9.14 -15.34
N TRP A 148 30.54 -9.18 -14.59
CA TRP A 148 29.25 -8.65 -15.04
C TRP A 148 28.74 -7.47 -14.20
N GLY A 149 28.98 -7.47 -12.89
CA GLY A 149 28.44 -6.44 -12.00
C GLY A 149 26.93 -6.19 -12.22
N HIS A 150 26.59 -4.95 -12.60
CA HIS A 150 25.21 -4.52 -12.88
C HIS A 150 24.65 -4.97 -14.24
N LYS A 151 25.44 -5.66 -15.08
CA LYS A 151 24.96 -6.32 -16.29
C LYS A 151 24.34 -7.68 -16.03
N LEU A 152 24.52 -8.29 -14.85
CA LEU A 152 23.94 -9.59 -14.57
C LEU A 152 22.52 -9.46 -14.02
N ALA A 153 21.53 -10.07 -14.68
CA ALA A 153 20.17 -10.20 -14.19
C ALA A 153 19.82 -11.66 -13.86
N MET A 154 19.31 -11.88 -12.66
CA MET A 154 18.78 -13.16 -12.19
C MET A 154 17.27 -13.18 -12.39
N VAL A 155 16.76 -14.18 -13.12
CA VAL A 155 15.34 -14.27 -13.47
C VAL A 155 14.81 -15.62 -13.00
N ALA A 156 13.75 -15.60 -12.19
CA ALA A 156 13.08 -16.82 -11.80
C ALA A 156 12.21 -17.38 -12.94
N SER A 157 12.04 -18.70 -12.97
CA SER A 157 11.18 -19.38 -13.94
C SER A 157 9.74 -18.86 -13.89
N GLN A 158 9.00 -18.99 -14.99
CA GLN A 158 7.60 -18.55 -15.07
C GLN A 158 6.75 -19.14 -13.93
N THR A 159 6.96 -20.41 -13.59
CA THR A 159 6.27 -21.08 -12.48
C THR A 159 6.60 -20.47 -11.13
N ALA A 160 7.87 -20.15 -10.88
CA ALA A 160 8.30 -19.50 -9.63
C ALA A 160 7.71 -18.09 -9.51
N ARG A 161 7.71 -17.31 -10.59
CA ARG A 161 7.07 -15.98 -10.63
C ARG A 161 5.57 -16.05 -10.37
N ARG A 162 4.84 -16.95 -11.06
CA ARG A 162 3.40 -17.17 -10.80
C ARG A 162 3.11 -17.50 -9.34
N ARG A 163 3.89 -18.42 -8.74
CA ARG A 163 3.74 -18.79 -7.32
C ARG A 163 4.04 -17.63 -6.36
N ALA A 164 4.97 -16.74 -6.69
CA ALA A 164 5.27 -15.57 -5.87
C ALA A 164 4.16 -14.51 -5.94
N LEU A 165 3.38 -14.48 -7.02
CA LEU A 165 2.29 -13.51 -7.21
C LEU A 165 0.94 -14.01 -6.68
N GLN A 166 0.81 -15.31 -6.40
CA GLN A 166 -0.43 -15.95 -5.97
C GLN A 166 -0.35 -16.39 -4.50
N ASN A 167 -1.48 -16.32 -3.80
CA ASN A 167 -1.61 -16.95 -2.48
C ASN A 167 -2.02 -18.41 -2.61
N SER A 168 -1.89 -19.17 -1.52
CA SER A 168 -2.32 -20.58 -1.44
C SER A 168 -3.80 -20.79 -1.78
N ASP A 169 -4.62 -19.76 -1.58
CA ASP A 169 -6.08 -19.84 -1.63
C ASP A 169 -6.63 -19.44 -3.02
N VAL A 170 -5.75 -19.20 -3.99
CA VAL A 170 -6.11 -18.87 -5.38
C VAL A 170 -6.33 -20.15 -6.16
N ASN A 171 -7.34 -20.15 -7.04
CA ASN A 171 -7.61 -21.28 -7.94
C ASN A 171 -6.36 -21.58 -8.81
N PRO A 172 -5.77 -22.80 -8.73
CA PRO A 172 -4.58 -23.16 -9.49
C PRO A 172 -4.81 -23.20 -11.01
N ASN A 173 -6.07 -23.33 -11.44
CA ASN A 173 -6.46 -23.33 -12.86
C ASN A 173 -6.85 -21.94 -13.37
N LEU A 174 -6.62 -20.89 -12.57
CA LEU A 174 -6.89 -19.53 -13.01
C LEU A 174 -5.89 -19.12 -14.09
N GLU A 175 -6.38 -18.93 -15.30
CA GLU A 175 -5.62 -18.37 -16.40
C GLU A 175 -5.79 -16.85 -16.43
N LEU A 176 -4.66 -16.15 -16.34
CA LEU A 176 -4.62 -14.70 -16.48
C LEU A 176 -4.24 -14.33 -17.91
N THR A 177 -4.89 -13.31 -18.44
CA THR A 177 -4.42 -12.68 -19.68
C THR A 177 -3.05 -12.04 -19.45
N THR A 178 -2.30 -11.80 -20.51
CA THR A 178 -0.98 -11.17 -20.39
C THR A 178 -1.03 -9.81 -19.71
N MET A 179 -2.04 -9.00 -20.01
CA MET A 179 -2.21 -7.70 -19.33
C MET A 179 -2.54 -7.84 -17.84
N GLN A 180 -3.38 -8.80 -17.46
CA GLN A 180 -3.68 -9.06 -16.04
C GLN A 180 -2.42 -9.51 -15.29
N TYR A 181 -1.62 -10.39 -15.90
CA TYR A 181 -0.36 -10.85 -15.32
C TYR A 181 0.66 -9.71 -15.20
N LEU A 182 0.76 -8.82 -16.18
CA LEU A 182 1.65 -7.65 -16.14
C LEU A 182 1.30 -6.69 -15.00
N VAL A 183 0.00 -6.39 -14.82
CA VAL A 183 -0.47 -5.59 -13.67
C VAL A 183 -0.11 -6.27 -12.36
N LEU A 184 -0.34 -7.59 -12.26
CA LEU A 184 -0.04 -8.36 -11.07
C LEU A 184 1.47 -8.41 -10.77
N GLU A 185 2.31 -8.59 -11.78
CA GLU A 185 3.77 -8.60 -11.67
C GLU A 185 4.28 -7.25 -11.15
N ARG A 186 3.73 -6.13 -11.67
CA ARG A 186 4.06 -4.79 -11.19
C ARG A 186 3.62 -4.57 -9.73
N VAL A 187 2.41 -4.98 -9.36
CA VAL A 187 1.94 -4.91 -7.96
C VAL A 187 2.82 -5.77 -7.04
N GLY A 188 3.23 -6.95 -7.49
CA GLY A 188 4.13 -7.84 -6.74
C GLY A 188 5.49 -7.21 -6.48
N ARG A 189 6.09 -6.56 -7.48
CA ARG A 189 7.39 -5.89 -7.36
C ARG A 189 7.41 -4.84 -6.25
N SER A 190 6.27 -4.20 -5.97
CA SER A 190 6.16 -3.12 -4.98
C SER A 190 6.02 -3.63 -3.52
N ARG A 191 5.83 -4.94 -3.31
CA ARG A 191 5.83 -5.61 -1.98
C ARG A 191 5.00 -4.83 -0.96
N TYR A 192 5.54 -4.56 0.23
CA TYR A 192 4.87 -3.85 1.33
C TYR A 192 4.57 -2.37 1.06
N HIS A 193 5.28 -1.75 0.11
CA HIS A 193 5.00 -0.38 -0.28
C HIS A 193 3.68 -0.32 -1.07
N GLY A 194 3.40 -1.36 -1.86
CA GLY A 194 2.25 -1.46 -2.76
C GLY A 194 2.42 -0.65 -4.03
N GLU A 195 1.46 -0.73 -4.95
CA GLU A 195 1.47 0.02 -6.22
C GLU A 195 0.25 0.96 -6.28
N ILE A 196 0.43 2.17 -6.78
CA ILE A 196 -0.66 3.16 -6.90
C ILE A 196 -1.31 3.12 -8.29
N THR A 197 -2.60 3.44 -8.35
CA THR A 197 -3.33 3.56 -9.61
C THR A 197 -3.21 4.92 -10.28
N GLN A 198 -2.73 5.95 -9.59
CA GLN A 198 -2.55 7.31 -10.09
C GLN A 198 -1.21 7.88 -9.60
N GLY A 199 -0.59 8.76 -10.38
CA GLY A 199 0.73 9.34 -10.10
C GLY A 199 1.69 9.18 -11.28
N ARG A 200 2.85 9.84 -11.24
CA ARG A 200 3.81 9.81 -12.37
C ARG A 200 4.36 8.41 -12.62
N GLU A 201 4.72 7.69 -11.56
CA GLU A 201 5.15 6.30 -11.63
C GLU A 201 4.08 5.39 -11.02
N SER A 202 3.01 5.15 -11.79
CA SER A 202 1.85 4.37 -11.35
C SER A 202 1.49 3.28 -12.35
N LEU A 203 0.43 2.50 -12.05
CA LEU A 203 -0.11 1.50 -12.97
C LEU A 203 -0.60 2.08 -14.32
N GLN A 204 -0.78 3.40 -14.41
CA GLN A 204 -1.08 4.07 -15.69
C GLN A 204 0.04 3.88 -16.73
N MET A 205 1.26 3.49 -16.31
CA MET A 205 2.32 3.14 -17.26
C MET A 205 2.08 1.81 -17.99
N ILE A 206 1.17 0.95 -17.51
CA ILE A 206 0.81 -0.31 -18.16
C ILE A 206 -0.38 -0.12 -19.10
N THR A 207 -1.32 0.75 -18.75
CA THR A 207 -2.56 0.97 -19.49
C THR A 207 -2.76 2.45 -19.75
N GLU A 208 -2.92 2.83 -21.02
CA GLU A 208 -3.09 4.22 -21.42
C GLU A 208 -4.41 4.84 -20.88
N ASP A 209 -5.45 4.02 -20.66
CA ASP A 209 -6.74 4.48 -20.19
C ASP A 209 -7.15 3.90 -18.82
N ALA A 210 -7.80 4.73 -18.00
CA ALA A 210 -8.22 4.38 -16.65
C ALA A 210 -9.31 3.29 -16.60
N LYS A 211 -10.10 3.15 -17.68
CA LYS A 211 -11.19 2.18 -17.78
C LYS A 211 -10.65 0.77 -17.93
N SER A 212 -9.66 0.56 -18.80
CA SER A 212 -8.93 -0.70 -18.93
C SER A 212 -8.29 -1.11 -17.61
N LEU A 213 -7.61 -0.17 -16.93
CA LEU A 213 -7.03 -0.45 -15.61
C LEU A 213 -8.09 -0.88 -14.59
N PHE A 214 -9.26 -0.25 -14.60
CA PHE A 214 -10.37 -0.63 -13.74
C PHE A 214 -10.79 -2.09 -13.98
N TYR A 215 -11.02 -2.51 -15.22
CA TYR A 215 -11.42 -3.89 -15.52
C TYR A 215 -10.33 -4.91 -15.17
N LEU A 216 -9.07 -4.62 -15.47
CA LEU A 216 -7.94 -5.50 -15.09
C LEU A 216 -7.90 -5.71 -13.58
N ARG A 217 -7.98 -4.61 -12.80
CA ARG A 217 -7.99 -4.67 -11.34
C ARG A 217 -9.23 -5.38 -10.80
N LYS A 218 -10.42 -5.16 -11.37
CA LYS A 218 -11.67 -5.81 -10.95
C LYS A 218 -11.55 -7.32 -11.03
N VAL A 219 -10.98 -7.85 -12.11
CA VAL A 219 -10.75 -9.31 -12.27
C VAL A 219 -9.72 -9.81 -11.25
N LEU A 220 -8.58 -9.13 -11.10
CA LEU A 220 -7.54 -9.53 -10.14
C LEU A 220 -8.08 -9.53 -8.69
N HIS A 221 -8.87 -8.52 -8.33
CA HIS A 221 -9.51 -8.42 -7.03
C HIS A 221 -10.55 -9.53 -6.80
N LYS A 222 -11.42 -9.78 -7.79
CA LYS A 222 -12.42 -10.86 -7.77
C LYS A 222 -11.78 -12.23 -7.50
N HIS A 223 -10.60 -12.46 -8.04
CA HIS A 223 -9.85 -13.70 -7.84
C HIS A 223 -8.89 -13.67 -6.64
N ARG A 224 -9.00 -12.66 -5.76
CA ARG A 224 -8.19 -12.52 -4.53
C ARG A 224 -6.68 -12.49 -4.78
N LEU A 225 -6.28 -12.00 -5.96
CA LEU A 225 -4.86 -11.82 -6.33
C LEU A 225 -4.29 -10.50 -5.82
N ILE A 226 -5.15 -9.51 -5.62
CA ILE A 226 -4.78 -8.20 -5.08
C ILE A 226 -5.75 -7.78 -3.98
N THR A 227 -5.26 -6.99 -3.04
CA THR A 227 -6.06 -6.18 -2.10
C THR A 227 -5.97 -4.72 -2.51
N LYS A 228 -7.04 -3.95 -2.28
CA LYS A 228 -7.09 -2.51 -2.52
C LYS A 228 -7.35 -1.76 -1.21
N GLN A 229 -6.85 -0.54 -1.11
CA GLN A 229 -7.23 0.44 -0.08
C GLN A 229 -7.16 1.85 -0.69
N MET A 230 -7.96 2.78 -0.16
CA MET A 230 -7.94 4.16 -0.63
C MET A 230 -6.59 4.84 -0.38
N PHE A 231 -6.13 5.63 -1.35
CA PHE A 231 -4.84 6.29 -1.30
C PHE A 231 -4.94 7.75 -1.76
N HIS A 232 -4.48 8.65 -0.91
CA HIS A 232 -4.49 10.09 -1.17
C HIS A 232 -3.06 10.60 -1.22
N GLN A 233 -2.73 11.31 -2.27
CA GLN A 233 -1.44 11.97 -2.40
C GLN A 233 -1.59 13.38 -2.95
N LYS A 234 -0.54 14.17 -2.77
CA LYS A 234 -0.43 15.52 -3.30
C LYS A 234 0.64 15.55 -4.38
N GLN A 235 0.28 16.00 -5.56
CA GLN A 235 1.14 16.08 -6.73
C GLN A 235 1.13 17.51 -7.27
N GLY A 236 2.29 18.18 -7.31
CA GLY A 236 2.40 19.55 -7.83
C GLY A 236 1.45 20.55 -7.16
N GLY A 237 1.12 20.34 -5.87
CA GLY A 237 0.16 21.17 -5.14
C GLY A 237 -1.30 20.70 -5.19
N GLN A 238 -1.67 19.82 -6.13
CA GLN A 238 -3.02 19.28 -6.29
C GLN A 238 -3.20 17.97 -5.53
N ASN A 239 -4.39 17.74 -4.99
CA ASN A 239 -4.71 16.48 -4.31
C ASN A 239 -5.25 15.48 -5.35
N THR A 240 -4.66 14.29 -5.38
CA THR A 240 -5.13 13.16 -6.19
C THR A 240 -5.58 12.01 -5.28
N CYS A 241 -6.61 11.30 -5.72
CA CYS A 241 -7.20 10.18 -5.00
C CYS A 241 -7.22 8.97 -5.92
N GLY A 242 -6.62 7.88 -5.47
CA GLY A 242 -6.57 6.62 -6.19
C GLY A 242 -6.60 5.46 -5.22
N LEU A 243 -6.12 4.32 -5.69
CA LEU A 243 -6.03 3.10 -4.91
C LEU A 243 -4.57 2.71 -4.73
N LEU A 244 -4.31 2.15 -3.56
CA LEU A 244 -3.09 1.47 -3.22
C LEU A 244 -3.35 -0.03 -3.27
N LEU A 245 -2.64 -0.72 -4.16
CA LEU A 245 -2.79 -2.15 -4.41
C LEU A 245 -1.62 -2.92 -3.82
N HIS A 246 -1.92 -4.08 -3.25
CA HIS A 246 -0.93 -5.02 -2.76
C HIS A 246 -1.27 -6.43 -3.20
N LEU A 247 -0.27 -7.30 -3.27
CA LEU A 247 -0.56 -8.73 -3.11
C LEU A 247 -1.04 -8.96 -1.67
N PRO A 248 -2.04 -9.82 -1.41
CA PRO A 248 -2.61 -9.95 -0.07
C PRO A 248 -1.58 -10.30 1.01
N ARG A 249 -0.55 -11.11 0.68
CA ARG A 249 0.56 -11.44 1.60
C ARG A 249 1.48 -10.27 1.97
N PHE A 250 1.41 -9.16 1.24
CA PHE A 250 2.17 -7.93 1.49
C PHE A 250 1.27 -6.77 1.91
N PHE A 251 -0.02 -7.02 2.15
CA PHE A 251 -0.94 -5.98 2.54
C PHE A 251 -0.50 -5.31 3.85
N VAL A 252 -0.41 -3.98 3.80
CA VAL A 252 -0.16 -3.14 4.97
C VAL A 252 -1.29 -2.13 5.02
N GLU A 253 -2.11 -2.17 6.06
CA GLU A 253 -3.19 -1.20 6.27
C GLU A 253 -2.58 0.21 6.51
N ARG A 254 -2.98 1.17 5.67
CA ARG A 254 -2.52 2.56 5.72
C ARG A 254 -3.71 3.47 6.05
N ARG A 255 -3.78 3.89 7.30
CA ARG A 255 -4.81 4.83 7.77
C ARG A 255 -4.30 6.27 7.70
N PRO A 256 -4.90 7.15 6.87
CA PRO A 256 -4.54 8.56 6.82
C PRO A 256 -4.68 9.22 8.19
N LYS A 257 -3.74 10.12 8.52
CA LYS A 257 -3.76 10.88 9.78
C LYS A 257 -5.09 11.62 9.97
N ALA A 258 -5.66 12.17 8.90
CA ALA A 258 -6.96 12.85 8.95
C ALA A 258 -8.09 11.95 9.47
N LEU A 259 -8.14 10.67 9.08
CA LEU A 259 -9.14 9.72 9.59
C LEU A 259 -8.91 9.40 11.06
N ILE A 260 -7.65 9.13 11.44
CA ILE A 260 -7.28 8.88 12.84
C ILE A 260 -7.67 10.08 13.71
N MET A 261 -7.47 11.31 13.22
CA MET A 261 -7.88 12.51 13.94
C MET A 261 -9.40 12.65 14.01
N THR A 262 -10.12 12.30 12.95
CA THR A 262 -11.60 12.30 12.95
C THR A 262 -12.13 11.32 13.98
N GLU A 263 -11.65 10.07 13.99
CA GLU A 263 -12.01 9.04 14.97
C GLU A 263 -11.75 9.52 16.42
N LYS A 264 -10.58 10.14 16.67
CA LYS A 264 -10.25 10.70 17.98
C LYS A 264 -11.19 11.83 18.41
N VAL A 265 -11.57 12.72 17.48
CA VAL A 265 -12.53 13.80 17.78
C VAL A 265 -13.90 13.21 18.07
N ILE A 266 -14.36 12.21 17.33
CA ILE A 266 -15.62 11.53 17.59
C ILE A 266 -15.62 10.88 18.98
N PHE A 267 -14.57 10.12 19.31
CA PHE A 267 -14.43 9.49 20.61
C PHE A 267 -14.51 10.52 21.75
N TYR A 268 -13.86 11.67 21.57
CA TYR A 268 -13.91 12.75 22.54
C TYR A 268 -15.29 13.40 22.65
N LEU A 269 -15.95 13.69 21.53
CA LEU A 269 -17.31 14.24 21.53
C LEU A 269 -18.29 13.30 22.23
N LYS A 270 -18.20 11.98 22.02
CA LYS A 270 -19.03 11.00 22.74
C LYS A 270 -18.85 11.03 24.27
N SER A 271 -17.67 11.43 24.75
CA SER A 271 -17.42 11.57 26.20
C SER A 271 -18.05 12.82 26.82
N LYS A 272 -18.65 13.70 26.01
CA LYS A 272 -19.19 15.00 26.43
C LYS A 272 -20.72 15.01 26.48
N PRO A 273 -21.30 15.83 27.36
CA PRO A 273 -22.75 16.01 27.39
C PRO A 273 -23.24 16.51 26.03
N ASN A 274 -24.37 15.97 25.57
CA ASN A 274 -24.98 16.25 24.27
C ASN A 274 -24.08 16.00 23.05
N CYS A 275 -23.02 15.20 23.20
CA CYS A 275 -22.04 14.93 22.15
C CYS A 275 -21.45 16.21 21.53
N MET A 276 -21.35 17.29 22.31
CA MET A 276 -21.06 18.64 21.84
C MET A 276 -19.92 19.28 22.64
N GLU A 277 -19.05 20.04 21.98
CA GLU A 277 -17.96 20.77 22.62
C GLU A 277 -17.56 22.03 21.83
N GLU A 278 -16.94 23.00 22.49
CA GLU A 278 -16.44 24.22 21.85
C GLU A 278 -15.31 23.93 20.83
N TYR A 279 -15.36 24.60 19.68
CA TYR A 279 -14.35 24.55 18.63
C TYR A 279 -12.92 24.76 19.16
N ASN A 280 -12.74 25.75 20.05
CA ASN A 280 -11.41 26.10 20.56
C ASN A 280 -10.85 25.04 21.52
N ILE A 281 -11.70 24.39 22.30
CA ILE A 281 -11.30 23.31 23.21
C ILE A 281 -10.83 22.10 22.40
N ILE A 282 -11.58 21.72 21.36
CA ILE A 282 -11.18 20.64 20.44
C ILE A 282 -9.85 21.00 19.77
N ARG A 283 -9.70 22.24 19.30
CA ARG A 283 -8.48 22.73 18.67
C ARG A 283 -7.25 22.61 19.57
N GLN A 284 -7.37 23.00 20.83
CA GLN A 284 -6.28 22.94 21.81
C GLN A 284 -5.99 21.49 22.22
N LYS A 285 -7.02 20.70 22.55
CA LYS A 285 -6.86 19.32 23.04
C LYS A 285 -6.12 18.41 22.05
N PHE A 286 -6.38 18.58 20.76
CA PHE A 286 -5.77 17.78 19.71
C PHE A 286 -4.57 18.46 19.02
N GLY A 287 -4.16 19.64 19.48
CA GLY A 287 -3.04 20.38 18.88
C GLY A 287 -3.25 20.74 17.41
N LEU A 288 -4.51 20.91 16.98
CA LEU A 288 -4.88 20.95 15.55
C LEU A 288 -4.73 22.33 14.87
N GLY A 289 -4.06 23.30 15.49
CA GLY A 289 -3.60 24.54 14.86
C GLY A 289 -4.54 25.15 13.80
N SER A 290 -4.02 25.45 12.61
CA SER A 290 -4.82 25.79 11.41
C SER A 290 -5.44 24.57 10.74
N SER A 291 -4.88 23.37 10.97
CA SER A 291 -5.26 22.10 10.39
C SER A 291 -6.70 21.68 10.72
N LEU A 292 -7.27 22.09 11.85
CA LEU A 292 -8.68 21.82 12.20
C LEU A 292 -9.65 22.37 11.16
N LYS A 293 -9.37 23.56 10.61
CA LYS A 293 -10.20 24.15 9.54
C LYS A 293 -10.11 23.33 8.25
N LYS A 294 -8.93 22.76 7.95
CA LYS A 294 -8.72 21.90 6.78
C LYS A 294 -9.38 20.53 6.98
N LEU A 295 -9.25 19.96 8.18
CA LEU A 295 -9.90 18.71 8.56
C LEU A 295 -11.43 18.82 8.46
N GLN A 296 -12.00 19.93 8.92
CA GLN A 296 -13.43 20.25 8.76
C GLN A 296 -13.91 20.34 7.31
N LYS A 297 -13.01 20.56 6.34
CA LYS A 297 -13.35 20.56 4.92
C LYS A 297 -13.30 19.16 4.30
N THR A 298 -12.73 18.18 5.00
CA THR A 298 -12.70 16.81 4.50
C THR A 298 -14.08 16.19 4.59
N PHE A 299 -14.47 15.42 3.57
CA PHE A 299 -15.78 14.79 3.47
C PHE A 299 -16.07 13.89 4.70
N ASN A 300 -15.10 13.08 5.11
CA ASN A 300 -15.24 12.19 6.27
C ASN A 300 -15.52 12.96 7.56
N PHE A 301 -14.86 14.09 7.77
CA PHE A 301 -15.13 14.89 8.96
C PHE A 301 -16.54 15.48 8.93
N GLN A 302 -16.99 16.02 7.79
CA GLN A 302 -18.33 16.62 7.65
C GLN A 302 -19.46 15.58 7.75
N LYS A 303 -19.21 14.35 7.32
CA LYS A 303 -20.15 13.23 7.40
C LYS A 303 -20.54 12.90 8.84
N PHE A 304 -19.59 12.99 9.78
CA PHE A 304 -19.80 12.60 11.17
C PHE A 304 -19.91 13.78 12.15
N ILE A 305 -19.27 14.91 11.84
CA ILE A 305 -19.14 16.06 12.74
C ILE A 305 -19.62 17.32 12.03
N LYS A 306 -20.61 18.00 12.62
CA LYS A 306 -21.06 19.32 12.17
C LYS A 306 -20.52 20.42 13.07
N SER A 307 -20.43 21.62 12.53
CA SER A 307 -20.04 22.81 13.28
C SER A 307 -21.08 23.90 13.09
N GLU A 308 -21.52 24.49 14.19
CA GLU A 308 -22.58 25.49 14.22
C GLU A 308 -22.23 26.62 15.19
N LEU A 309 -22.87 27.77 15.00
CA LEU A 309 -22.77 28.92 15.89
C LEU A 309 -24.00 28.93 16.81
N VAL A 310 -23.79 28.69 18.10
CA VAL A 310 -24.86 28.61 19.10
C VAL A 310 -24.68 29.67 20.19
N PRO A 311 -25.77 30.15 20.81
CA PRO A 311 -25.67 31.02 21.98
C PRO A 311 -24.89 30.35 23.12
N TYR A 312 -24.09 31.10 23.86
CA TYR A 312 -23.20 30.60 24.93
C TYR A 312 -23.93 29.70 25.93
N ARG A 313 -25.17 30.06 26.27
CA ARG A 313 -25.99 29.32 27.25
C ARG A 313 -26.48 27.96 26.76
N THR A 314 -26.31 27.63 25.48
CA THR A 314 -26.63 26.29 24.93
C THR A 314 -25.70 25.21 25.48
N LEU A 315 -24.43 25.56 25.73
CA LEU A 315 -23.41 24.64 26.27
C LEU A 315 -23.25 24.78 27.78
N TYR A 316 -23.49 26.00 28.29
CA TYR A 316 -23.39 26.33 29.71
C TYR A 316 -24.66 27.04 30.20
N PRO A 317 -25.76 26.30 30.43
CA PRO A 317 -27.06 26.89 30.77
C PRO A 317 -27.03 27.72 32.06
N ASP A 318 -26.16 27.35 33.00
CA ASP A 318 -26.03 27.94 34.34
C ASP A 318 -24.90 28.99 34.46
N ALA A 319 -24.32 29.44 33.33
CA ALA A 319 -23.19 30.38 33.36
C ALA A 319 -23.59 31.78 33.88
N PRO A 320 -22.72 32.44 34.67
CA PRO A 320 -22.99 33.77 35.20
C PRO A 320 -23.01 34.85 34.10
N GLU A 321 -23.75 35.93 34.35
CA GLU A 321 -24.00 37.00 33.38
C GLU A 321 -22.75 37.66 32.77
N ALA A 322 -21.67 37.72 33.54
CA ALA A 322 -20.38 38.24 33.11
C ALA A 322 -19.69 37.37 32.03
N GLU A 323 -20.01 36.07 31.98
CA GLU A 323 -19.36 35.11 31.08
C GLU A 323 -20.08 35.00 29.74
N TRP A 324 -21.41 35.07 29.73
CA TRP A 324 -22.19 34.94 28.50
C TRP A 324 -22.51 36.28 27.80
N ARG A 325 -22.36 37.45 28.43
CA ARG A 325 -22.59 38.77 27.77
C ARG A 325 -21.32 39.37 27.16
N TYR A 326 -21.46 40.08 26.03
CA TYR A 326 -20.38 40.92 25.49
C TYR A 326 -20.14 42.13 26.42
N LYS A 327 -18.86 42.47 26.67
CA LYS A 327 -18.51 43.69 27.41
C LYS A 327 -18.98 44.92 26.62
N GLY A 328 -19.99 45.63 27.13
CA GLY A 328 -20.51 46.88 26.54
C GLY A 328 -21.69 46.73 25.56
N ALA A 329 -22.21 45.52 25.32
CA ALA A 329 -23.41 45.33 24.48
C ALA A 329 -24.35 44.30 25.12
N ASN A 330 -25.66 44.58 25.10
CA ASN A 330 -26.71 43.66 25.58
C ASN A 330 -26.96 42.49 24.60
N LYS A 331 -25.88 41.89 24.08
CA LYS A 331 -25.93 40.76 23.16
C LYS A 331 -25.24 39.56 23.81
N GLU A 332 -25.86 38.40 23.65
CA GLU A 332 -25.30 37.13 24.10
C GLU A 332 -24.10 36.74 23.23
N ARG A 333 -23.06 36.19 23.85
CA ARG A 333 -21.89 35.64 23.17
C ARG A 333 -22.29 34.42 22.35
N ILE A 334 -21.79 34.37 21.12
CA ILE A 334 -22.00 33.24 20.23
C ILE A 334 -20.74 32.37 20.28
N LEU A 335 -20.91 31.09 20.57
CA LEU A 335 -19.85 30.09 20.54
C LEU A 335 -19.92 29.27 19.27
N ARG A 336 -18.76 28.97 18.71
CA ARG A 336 -18.66 27.96 17.66
C ARG A 336 -18.49 26.60 18.31
N VAL A 337 -19.44 25.71 18.06
CA VAL A 337 -19.45 24.35 18.63
C VAL A 337 -19.26 23.32 17.53
N MET A 338 -18.83 22.14 17.93
CA MET A 338 -18.91 20.93 17.11
C MET A 338 -19.70 19.86 17.84
N TYR A 339 -20.52 19.15 17.09
CA TYR A 339 -21.32 18.05 17.61
C TYR A 339 -21.36 16.88 16.65
N LEU A 340 -21.62 15.70 17.19
CA LEU A 340 -21.84 14.49 16.41
C LEU A 340 -23.22 14.52 15.75
N VAL A 341 -23.25 14.20 14.46
CA VAL A 341 -24.51 14.09 13.70
C VAL A 341 -25.35 12.92 14.21
N ASP A 342 -24.71 11.81 14.55
CA ASP A 342 -25.32 10.63 15.15
C ASP A 342 -24.57 10.28 16.44
N SER A 343 -25.30 10.24 17.55
CA SER A 343 -24.75 9.95 18.88
C SER A 343 -24.50 8.45 19.10
N ASN A 344 -25.15 7.57 18.32
CA ASN A 344 -25.02 6.13 18.47
C ASN A 344 -23.88 5.52 17.63
N MET A 345 -23.38 6.25 16.64
CA MET A 345 -22.34 5.81 15.70
C MET A 345 -21.08 5.25 16.38
N ASP A 346 -20.64 4.04 15.99
CA ASP A 346 -19.35 3.50 16.46
C ASP A 346 -18.21 4.29 15.78
N PRO A 347 -17.24 4.86 16.53
CA PRO A 347 -16.06 5.51 15.95
C PRO A 347 -15.33 4.64 14.90
N LYS A 348 -15.42 3.32 14.98
CA LYS A 348 -14.85 2.39 13.99
C LYS A 348 -15.54 2.45 12.63
N GLU A 349 -16.79 2.91 12.57
CA GLU A 349 -17.51 3.12 11.31
C GLU A 349 -16.87 4.21 10.44
N VAL A 350 -16.06 5.12 11.01
CA VAL A 350 -15.29 6.10 10.23
C VAL A 350 -14.43 5.40 9.19
N TRP A 351 -13.85 4.27 9.57
CA TRP A 351 -12.98 3.50 8.70
C TRP A 351 -13.77 2.60 7.74
N GLN A 352 -14.77 1.87 8.23
CA GLN A 352 -15.59 1.00 7.37
C GLN A 352 -16.25 1.80 6.24
N LYS A 353 -16.83 2.94 6.57
CA LYS A 353 -17.48 3.81 5.61
C LYS A 353 -16.50 4.66 4.79
N TYR A 354 -15.18 4.56 4.99
CA TYR A 354 -14.19 5.34 4.24
C TYR A 354 -13.96 4.76 2.85
N ASP A 355 -13.84 3.44 2.77
CA ASP A 355 -13.65 2.75 1.50
C ASP A 355 -14.95 2.74 0.68
N ASP A 356 -16.11 2.61 1.34
CA ASP A 356 -17.45 2.62 0.70
C ASP A 356 -17.79 3.93 -0.04
N ILE A 357 -17.18 5.06 0.31
CA ILE A 357 -17.52 6.37 -0.30
C ILE A 357 -17.07 6.46 -1.77
N TYR A 358 -16.11 5.64 -2.15
CA TYR A 358 -15.47 5.68 -3.47
C TYR A 358 -15.53 4.33 -4.18
N ASP A 359 -16.06 3.29 -3.53
CA ASP A 359 -16.58 2.10 -4.20
C ASP A 359 -18.01 2.40 -4.68
N ASP A 360 -18.13 3.12 -5.81
CA ASP A 360 -19.30 3.02 -6.70
C ASP A 360 -19.27 1.63 -7.40
N GLU A 361 -19.05 0.57 -6.64
CA GLU A 361 -19.22 -0.79 -7.12
C GLU A 361 -20.74 -0.98 -7.23
N GLU A 362 -21.29 -0.71 -8.43
CA GLU A 362 -22.44 -1.44 -8.94
C GLU A 362 -22.05 -2.93 -8.95
N ASP A 363 -22.07 -3.52 -7.75
CA ASP A 363 -22.16 -4.93 -7.55
C ASP A 363 -23.53 -5.32 -8.09
N GLU A 364 -23.55 -5.89 -9.29
CA GLU A 364 -24.52 -6.94 -9.56
C GLU A 364 -24.43 -7.91 -8.38
N LYS A 365 -25.34 -7.73 -7.42
CA LYS A 365 -25.61 -8.66 -6.33
C LYS A 365 -25.98 -9.98 -6.98
N CYS A 366 -24.98 -10.80 -7.26
CA CYS A 366 -25.18 -12.16 -7.69
C CYS A 366 -25.62 -12.92 -6.43
N GLY A 367 -26.90 -13.26 -6.40
CA GLY A 367 -27.57 -13.82 -5.25
C GLY A 367 -26.93 -15.10 -4.70
N LEU A 368 -27.31 -15.38 -3.45
CA LEU A 368 -27.00 -16.55 -2.61
C LEU A 368 -25.68 -16.56 -1.79
N LEU A 369 -24.71 -15.67 -2.02
CA LEU A 369 -23.45 -15.62 -1.23
C LEU A 369 -23.01 -14.17 -0.93
N ASP A 370 -23.82 -13.45 -0.17
CA ASP A 370 -23.43 -12.14 0.37
C ASP A 370 -22.34 -12.32 1.45
N GLU A 371 -21.08 -12.07 1.09
CA GLU A 371 -19.92 -12.10 2.01
C GLU A 371 -19.59 -10.71 2.59
N GLY A 372 -20.42 -9.69 2.38
CA GLY A 372 -20.13 -8.30 2.80
C GLY A 372 -19.91 -8.11 4.31
N HIS A 373 -20.40 -9.05 5.13
CA HIS A 373 -20.24 -9.04 6.58
C HIS A 373 -19.03 -9.85 7.09
N ARG A 374 -18.21 -10.39 6.19
CA ARG A 374 -17.11 -11.30 6.57
C ARG A 374 -15.87 -10.52 7.02
N LEU A 375 -15.45 -10.75 8.25
CA LEU A 375 -14.22 -10.19 8.81
C LEU A 375 -13.00 -11.00 8.32
N LEU A 376 -12.21 -10.43 7.42
CA LEU A 376 -11.08 -11.11 6.77
C LEU A 376 -9.90 -11.40 7.70
N ASP A 377 -9.86 -10.79 8.89
CA ASP A 377 -8.87 -11.03 9.94
C ASP A 377 -9.15 -12.30 10.75
N ARG A 378 -10.25 -13.01 10.49
CA ARG A 378 -10.69 -14.17 11.28
C ARG A 378 -11.19 -15.30 10.39
N ASN A 379 -11.02 -16.55 10.85
CA ASN A 379 -11.62 -17.69 10.17
C ASN A 379 -13.16 -17.67 10.30
N LEU A 380 -13.84 -18.30 9.33
CA LEU A 380 -15.31 -18.37 9.25
C LEU A 380 -15.94 -18.95 10.52
N MET A 381 -15.29 -19.96 11.12
CA MET A 381 -15.81 -20.67 12.28
C MET A 381 -15.86 -19.77 13.51
N ALA A 382 -14.84 -18.93 13.74
CA ALA A 382 -14.81 -17.96 14.84
C ALA A 382 -15.85 -16.83 14.69
N GLN A 383 -16.31 -16.58 13.46
CA GLN A 383 -17.36 -15.59 13.18
C GLN A 383 -18.76 -16.18 13.42
N ALA A 384 -18.95 -17.48 13.18
CA ALA A 384 -20.23 -18.15 13.37
C ALA A 384 -20.69 -18.30 14.83
N TYR A 385 -19.76 -18.22 15.80
CA TYR A 385 -20.08 -18.37 17.24
C TYR A 385 -20.40 -17.06 17.97
N ARG A 386 -20.56 -15.94 17.24
CA ARG A 386 -21.10 -14.69 17.81
C ARG A 386 -22.51 -14.48 17.28
N VAL A 387 -23.46 -15.19 17.87
CA VAL A 387 -24.88 -14.83 17.88
C VAL A 387 -25.22 -14.39 19.29
#